data_AF-A0A439CWL3-F1
#
_entry.id   AF-A0A439CWL3-F1
#
_cell.length_a   1.000
_cell.length_b   1.000
_cell.length_c   1.000
_cell.angle_alpha   90.00
_cell.angle_beta   90.00
_cell.angle_gamma   90.00
#
_symmetry.space_group_name_H-M   'P 1'
#
loop_
_entity.id
_entity.type
_entity.pdbx_description
1 polymer ?
#
loop_
_entity_poly.entity_id
_entity_poly.type
_entity_poly.pdbx_seq_one_letter_code
_entity_poly.pdbx_strand_id
1 'polypeptide(L)'
;PFDEAVAGDVRRLFASWDRLRVATKKRLAQLGEADRGFLCGGFSIADAFFWPVLWRLRTYSVPLAGITEDGLKWMGTMWNDPVMKSQAKEYFRQARDPQTLMAPYDEVFRDVPDVTSGAFAEDWLFDESSV
;
A
#
# COMPACT_ATOMS: atom_id res chain seq x y z
N PRO A 1 -10.30 10.80 13.54
CA PRO A 1 -10.85 9.83 12.56
C PRO A 1 -11.00 10.52 11.20
N PHE A 2 -10.76 9.80 10.10
CA PHE A 2 -11.12 10.33 8.78
C PHE A 2 -12.64 10.54 8.70
N ASP A 3 -13.09 11.61 8.05
CA ASP A 3 -14.52 11.83 7.84
C ASP A 3 -15.12 10.75 6.92
N GLU A 4 -16.46 10.69 6.86
CA GLU A 4 -17.16 9.64 6.11
C GLU A 4 -16.90 9.73 4.59
N ALA A 5 -16.61 10.93 4.07
CA ALA A 5 -16.31 11.10 2.65
C ALA A 5 -14.96 10.44 2.31
N VAL A 6 -13.93 10.73 3.10
CA VAL A 6 -12.59 10.14 2.97
C VAL A 6 -12.63 8.63 3.23
N ALA A 7 -13.34 8.19 4.27
CA ALA A 7 -13.53 6.77 4.53
C ALA A 7 -14.24 6.07 3.35
N GLY A 8 -15.19 6.75 2.71
CA GLY A 8 -15.84 6.30 1.48
C GLY A 8 -14.88 6.15 0.29
N ASP A 9 -13.95 7.10 0.12
CA ASP A 9 -12.91 7.02 -0.93
C ASP A 9 -11.94 5.85 -0.70
N VAL A 10 -11.50 5.64 0.54
CA VAL A 10 -10.65 4.51 0.90
C VAL A 10 -11.33 3.17 0.59
N ARG A 11 -12.62 3.03 0.93
CA ARG A 11 -13.39 1.82 0.59
C ARG A 11 -13.54 1.62 -0.93
N ARG A 12 -13.71 2.70 -1.71
CA ARG A 12 -13.75 2.63 -3.18
C ARG A 12 -12.41 2.19 -3.77
N LEU A 13 -11.30 2.63 -3.20
CA LEU A 13 -9.96 2.19 -3.58
C LEU A 13 -9.82 0.67 -3.34
N PHE A 14 -10.15 0.19 -2.14
CA PHE A 14 -10.08 -1.25 -1.83
C PHE A 14 -10.97 -2.10 -2.73
N ALA A 15 -12.20 -1.66 -2.99
CA ALA A 15 -13.10 -2.34 -3.93
C ALA A 15 -12.53 -2.40 -5.36
N SER A 16 -11.73 -1.43 -5.78
CA SER A 16 -11.08 -1.45 -7.08
C SER A 16 -9.99 -2.52 -7.15
N TRP A 17 -9.16 -2.64 -6.11
CA TRP A 17 -8.15 -3.70 -6.02
C TRP A 17 -8.78 -5.09 -6.01
N ASP A 18 -9.84 -5.27 -5.21
CA ASP A 18 -10.57 -6.53 -5.12
C ASP A 18 -11.14 -6.99 -6.47
N ARG A 19 -11.87 -6.11 -7.15
CA ARG A 19 -12.45 -6.40 -8.48
C ARG A 19 -11.38 -6.80 -9.49
N LEU A 20 -10.23 -6.12 -9.46
CA LEU A 20 -9.11 -6.42 -10.34
C LEU A 20 -8.48 -7.79 -10.01
N ARG A 21 -8.30 -8.13 -8.74
CA ARG A 21 -7.78 -9.43 -8.31
C ARG A 21 -8.72 -10.57 -8.69
N VAL A 22 -10.03 -10.42 -8.46
CA VAL A 22 -11.04 -11.41 -8.86
C VAL A 22 -11.02 -11.66 -10.37
N ALA A 23 -11.01 -10.58 -11.17
CA ALA A 23 -10.96 -10.69 -12.63
C ALA A 23 -9.65 -11.36 -13.12
N THR A 24 -8.52 -10.98 -12.52
CA THR A 24 -7.20 -11.51 -12.84
C THR A 24 -7.10 -13.01 -12.55
N LYS A 25 -7.47 -13.45 -11.35
CA LYS A 25 -7.46 -14.87 -10.97
C LYS A 25 -8.28 -15.72 -11.94
N LYS A 26 -9.49 -15.25 -12.27
CA LYS A 26 -10.36 -15.92 -13.25
C LYS A 26 -9.68 -16.04 -14.62
N ARG A 27 -9.01 -14.98 -15.08
CA ARG A 27 -8.34 -14.97 -16.37
C ARG A 27 -7.11 -15.88 -16.40
N LEU A 28 -6.28 -15.87 -15.36
CA LEU A 28 -5.09 -16.73 -15.25
C LEU A 28 -5.48 -18.21 -15.23
N ALA A 29 -6.54 -18.56 -14.50
CA ALA A 29 -7.07 -19.92 -14.48
C ALA A 29 -7.51 -20.40 -15.88
N GLN A 30 -8.12 -19.53 -16.68
CA GLN A 30 -8.49 -19.85 -18.08
C GLN A 30 -7.27 -20.02 -19.00
N LEU A 31 -6.17 -19.34 -18.71
CA LEU A 31 -4.94 -19.38 -19.48
C LEU A 31 -3.99 -20.50 -19.01
N GLY A 32 -4.22 -21.09 -17.83
CA GLY A 32 -3.28 -22.03 -17.22
C GLY A 32 -2.01 -21.35 -16.68
N GLU A 33 -2.08 -20.04 -16.42
CA GLU A 33 -0.95 -19.22 -15.98
C GLU A 33 -0.87 -19.12 -14.45
N ALA A 34 0.33 -18.97 -13.92
CA ALA A 34 0.55 -18.85 -12.48
C ALA A 34 0.17 -17.45 -11.95
N ASP A 35 -0.43 -17.41 -10.77
CA ASP A 35 -0.70 -16.17 -10.04
C ASP A 35 0.38 -15.93 -8.97
N ARG A 36 1.15 -14.85 -9.13
CA ARG A 36 2.21 -14.43 -8.22
C ARG A 36 1.74 -13.41 -7.18
N GLY A 37 0.43 -13.18 -7.03
CA GLY A 37 -0.14 -12.37 -5.94
C GLY A 37 -0.24 -10.87 -6.21
N PHE A 38 0.33 -10.37 -7.30
CA PHE A 38 0.21 -8.96 -7.72
C PHE A 38 -1.16 -8.65 -8.33
N LEU A 39 -1.50 -7.37 -8.49
CA LEU A 39 -2.82 -6.93 -8.98
C LEU A 39 -3.24 -7.64 -10.28
N CYS A 40 -2.32 -7.76 -11.23
CA CYS A 40 -2.51 -8.42 -12.52
C CYS A 40 -1.83 -9.80 -12.61
N GLY A 41 -1.52 -10.44 -11.48
CA GLY A 41 -0.95 -11.79 -11.42
C GLY A 41 0.57 -11.86 -11.46
N GLY A 42 1.22 -10.86 -12.02
CA GLY A 42 2.64 -10.58 -11.86
C GLY A 42 2.83 -9.08 -11.66
N PHE A 43 4.00 -8.66 -11.16
CA PHE A 43 4.29 -7.24 -10.97
C PHE A 43 4.08 -6.48 -12.27
N SER A 44 3.36 -5.37 -12.19
CA SER A 44 2.94 -4.57 -13.34
C SER A 44 2.89 -3.09 -13.01
N ILE A 45 2.58 -2.27 -14.02
CA ILE A 45 2.40 -0.82 -13.83
C ILE A 45 1.28 -0.50 -12.82
N ALA A 46 0.27 -1.37 -12.67
CA ALA A 46 -0.78 -1.17 -11.67
C ALA A 46 -0.21 -1.22 -10.25
N ASP A 47 0.68 -2.19 -9.98
CA ASP A 47 1.35 -2.33 -8.70
C ASP A 47 2.28 -1.14 -8.43
N ALA A 48 3.06 -0.73 -9.44
CA ALA A 48 3.93 0.45 -9.34
C ALA A 48 3.13 1.74 -9.08
N PHE A 49 1.97 1.91 -9.72
CA PHE A 49 1.09 3.06 -9.53
C PHE A 49 0.52 3.13 -8.11
N PHE A 50 0.06 1.99 -7.57
CA PHE A 50 -0.53 1.95 -6.23
C PHE A 50 0.50 1.83 -5.11
N TRP A 51 1.77 1.56 -5.43
CA TRP A 51 2.81 1.41 -4.42
C TRP A 51 2.99 2.66 -3.55
N PRO A 52 3.12 3.90 -4.08
CA PRO A 52 3.16 5.10 -3.24
C PRO A 52 1.90 5.30 -2.40
N VAL A 53 0.73 4.92 -2.92
CA VAL A 53 -0.55 5.02 -2.17
C VAL A 53 -0.50 4.10 -0.96
N LEU A 54 -0.03 2.87 -1.13
CA LEU A 54 0.15 1.89 -0.06
C LEU A 54 1.02 2.43 1.08
N TRP A 55 2.12 3.11 0.76
CA TRP A 55 2.97 3.79 1.75
C TRP A 55 2.23 4.90 2.51
N ARG A 56 1.38 5.67 1.84
CA ARG A 56 0.60 6.75 2.47
C ARG A 56 -0.50 6.22 3.38
N LEU A 57 -1.15 5.12 3.01
CA LEU A 57 -2.09 4.43 3.91
C LEU A 57 -1.43 4.10 5.24
N ARG A 58 -0.20 3.58 5.20
CA ARG A 58 0.57 3.31 6.43
C ARG A 58 1.02 4.57 7.14
N THR A 59 1.61 5.52 6.41
CA THR A 59 2.19 6.75 6.98
C THR A 59 1.16 7.50 7.82
N TYR A 60 -0.10 7.57 7.35
CA TYR A 60 -1.19 8.27 8.02
C TYR A 60 -2.10 7.36 8.84
N SER A 61 -1.66 6.12 9.12
CA SER A 61 -2.42 5.13 9.90
C SER A 61 -3.86 4.98 9.41
N VAL A 62 -4.08 4.95 8.09
CA VAL A 62 -5.41 4.84 7.49
C VAL A 62 -6.03 3.51 7.88
N PRO A 63 -7.25 3.50 8.46
CA PRO A 63 -7.94 2.27 8.79
C PRO A 63 -8.17 1.42 7.53
N LEU A 64 -7.82 0.14 7.61
CA LEU A 64 -8.02 -0.80 6.50
C LEU A 64 -9.43 -1.42 6.52
N ALA A 65 -10.39 -0.80 7.23
CA ALA A 65 -11.76 -1.27 7.31
C ALA A 65 -12.39 -1.42 5.92
N GLY A 66 -12.86 -2.63 5.59
CA GLY A 66 -13.46 -2.95 4.30
C GLY A 66 -12.46 -3.41 3.23
N ILE A 67 -11.18 -3.60 3.56
CA ILE A 67 -10.27 -4.32 2.68
C ILE A 67 -10.64 -5.80 2.61
N THR A 68 -10.47 -6.41 1.44
CA THR A 68 -10.72 -7.84 1.25
C THR A 68 -9.46 -8.67 1.51
N GLU A 69 -9.63 -9.98 1.68
CA GLU A 69 -8.51 -10.93 1.81
C GLU A 69 -7.52 -10.81 0.65
N ASP A 70 -8.01 -10.61 -0.57
CA ASP A 70 -7.17 -10.43 -1.75
C ASP A 70 -6.41 -9.09 -1.76
N GLY A 71 -7.05 -8.04 -1.25
CA GLY A 71 -6.38 -6.76 -1.01
C GLY A 71 -5.26 -6.89 0.02
N LEU A 72 -5.51 -7.57 1.14
CA LEU A 72 -4.52 -7.82 2.20
C LEU A 72 -3.33 -8.64 1.69
N LYS A 73 -3.60 -9.73 0.95
CA LYS A 73 -2.55 -10.56 0.34
C LYS A 73 -1.72 -9.80 -0.68
N TRP A 74 -2.34 -8.91 -1.46
CA TRP A 74 -1.61 -8.03 -2.36
C TRP A 74 -0.72 -7.05 -1.58
N MET A 75 -1.23 -6.45 -0.51
CA MET A 75 -0.44 -5.57 0.37
C MET A 75 0.75 -6.32 0.98
N GLY A 76 0.53 -7.55 1.46
CA GLY A 76 1.58 -8.44 1.92
C GLY A 76 2.60 -8.77 0.85
N THR A 77 2.16 -9.07 -0.38
CA THR A 77 3.04 -9.28 -1.53
C THR A 77 3.92 -8.04 -1.78
N MET A 78 3.32 -6.86 -1.85
CA MET A 78 4.04 -5.60 -2.13
C MET A 78 5.07 -5.24 -1.04
N TRP A 79 4.72 -5.40 0.24
CA TRP A 79 5.63 -5.05 1.33
C TRP A 79 6.67 -6.12 1.63
N ASN A 80 6.37 -7.40 1.36
CA ASN A 80 7.26 -8.50 1.72
C ASN A 80 8.13 -8.99 0.56
N ASP A 81 7.81 -8.67 -0.70
CA ASP A 81 8.59 -9.05 -1.88
C ASP A 81 10.03 -8.51 -1.80
N PRO A 82 11.07 -9.35 -2.01
CA PRO A 82 12.47 -8.94 -1.89
C PRO A 82 12.89 -7.84 -2.88
N VAL A 83 12.35 -7.84 -4.10
CA VAL A 83 12.63 -6.80 -5.10
C VAL A 83 12.03 -5.49 -4.63
N MET A 84 10.77 -5.51 -4.17
CA MET A 84 10.11 -4.32 -3.64
C MET A 84 10.80 -3.77 -2.39
N LYS A 85 11.24 -4.63 -1.48
CA LYS A 85 12.06 -4.22 -0.32
C LYS A 85 13.38 -3.58 -0.73
N SER A 86 14.05 -4.12 -1.75
CA SER A 86 15.28 -3.53 -2.26
C SER A 86 15.04 -2.12 -2.80
N GLN A 87 13.92 -1.90 -3.49
CA GLN A 87 13.54 -0.57 -3.97
C GLN A 87 13.15 0.36 -2.81
N ALA A 88 12.53 -0.16 -1.75
CA ALA A 88 12.16 0.59 -0.55
C ALA A 88 13.37 1.18 0.20
N LYS A 89 14.55 0.54 0.14
CA LYS A 89 15.78 1.01 0.81
C LYS A 89 16.13 2.44 0.45
N GLU A 90 15.94 2.81 -0.82
CA GLU A 90 16.25 4.15 -1.29
C GLU A 90 15.32 5.20 -0.66
N TYR A 91 14.05 4.88 -0.42
CA TYR A 91 13.13 5.76 0.31
C TYR A 91 13.60 6.00 1.75
N PHE A 92 14.04 4.95 2.46
CA PHE A 92 14.60 5.10 3.80
C PHE A 92 15.89 5.92 3.82
N ARG A 93 16.74 5.77 2.79
CA ARG A 93 17.95 6.58 2.62
C ARG A 93 17.61 8.05 2.42
N GLN A 94 16.65 8.35 1.54
CA GLN A 94 16.16 9.71 1.30
C GLN A 94 15.55 10.31 2.58
N ALA A 95 14.68 9.58 3.28
CA ALA A 95 14.08 10.07 4.53
C ALA A 95 15.10 10.47 5.63
N ARG A 96 16.34 9.95 5.58
CA ARG A 96 17.43 10.31 6.49
C ARG A 96 18.32 11.45 5.96
N ASP A 97 18.19 11.81 4.70
CA ASP A 97 18.99 12.84 4.03
C ASP A 97 18.30 14.21 4.13
N PRO A 98 18.86 15.17 4.90
CA PRO A 98 18.27 16.49 5.07
C PRO A 98 18.10 17.27 3.77
N GLN A 99 18.85 16.94 2.72
CA GLN A 99 18.74 17.60 1.42
C GLN A 99 17.49 17.19 0.63
N THR A 100 16.89 16.06 0.99
CA THR A 100 15.67 15.55 0.34
C THR A 100 14.40 15.88 1.13
N LEU A 101 14.54 16.43 2.35
CA LEU A 101 13.42 16.89 3.15
C LEU A 101 12.73 18.06 2.48
N MET A 102 11.40 17.98 2.40
CA MET A 102 10.55 19.05 1.94
C MET A 102 9.63 19.45 3.08
N ALA A 103 10.15 20.25 4.02
CA ALA A 103 9.44 20.64 5.24
C ALA A 103 7.97 21.08 5.05
N PRO A 104 7.59 21.84 3.99
CA PRO A 104 6.19 22.19 3.77
C PRO A 104 5.25 21.01 3.50
N TYR A 105 5.78 19.89 2.98
CA TYR A 105 5.02 18.72 2.58
C TYR A 105 5.15 17.55 3.56
N ASP A 106 6.29 17.41 4.24
CA ASP A 106 6.54 16.32 5.17
C ASP A 106 5.67 16.42 6.43
N GLU A 107 5.22 17.63 6.78
CA GLU A 107 4.49 17.91 8.01
C GLU A 107 3.09 18.51 7.76
N VAL A 108 2.57 18.38 6.53
CA VAL A 108 1.34 19.05 6.07
C VAL A 108 0.09 18.70 6.89
N PHE A 109 0.10 17.58 7.61
CA PHE A 109 -1.00 17.14 8.47
C PHE A 109 -0.68 17.19 9.97
N ARG A 110 0.44 17.80 10.39
CA ARG A 110 0.84 17.84 11.81
C ARG A 110 -0.24 18.43 12.72
N ASP A 111 -0.95 19.45 12.24
CA ASP A 111 -1.93 20.18 13.04
C ASP A 111 -3.35 19.59 12.94
N VAL A 112 -3.53 18.46 12.24
CA VAL A 112 -4.83 17.77 12.15
C VAL A 112 -4.93 16.79 13.32
N PRO A 113 -5.81 17.03 14.32
CA PRO A 113 -5.84 16.24 15.57
C PRO A 113 -6.07 14.73 15.37
N ASP A 114 -6.65 14.41 14.23
CA ASP A 114 -7.18 13.10 13.89
C ASP A 114 -6.29 12.29 12.93
N VAL A 115 -5.14 12.85 12.52
CA VAL A 115 -4.18 12.21 11.64
C VAL A 115 -2.88 12.01 12.41
N THR A 116 -2.52 10.75 12.62
CA THR A 116 -1.21 10.39 13.19
C THR A 116 -0.26 10.02 12.07
N SER A 117 0.92 10.65 12.06
CA SER A 117 2.01 10.27 11.15
C SER A 117 3.07 9.45 11.89
N GLY A 118 3.65 8.48 11.21
CA GLY A 118 4.70 7.64 11.79
C GLY A 118 5.64 7.06 10.73
N ALA A 119 6.88 6.81 11.15
CA ALA A 119 7.86 6.04 10.38
C ALA A 119 7.88 4.60 10.88
N PHE A 120 8.36 3.67 10.04
CA PHE A 120 8.64 2.30 10.45
C PHE A 120 10.07 1.91 10.08
N ALA A 121 10.58 0.88 10.75
CA ALA A 121 11.94 0.42 10.54
C ALA A 121 12.10 -0.27 9.18
N GLU A 122 13.29 -0.18 8.60
CA GLU A 122 13.61 -0.75 7.28
C GLU A 122 13.42 -2.28 7.21
N ASP A 123 13.56 -2.96 8.35
CA ASP A 123 13.40 -4.41 8.52
C ASP A 123 11.97 -4.83 8.91
N TRP A 124 11.04 -3.89 9.00
CA TRP A 124 9.65 -4.18 9.32
C TRP A 124 9.00 -5.09 8.26
N LEU A 125 8.16 -6.01 8.73
CA LEU A 125 7.38 -6.92 7.90
C LEU A 125 5.89 -6.61 8.07
N PHE A 126 5.17 -6.61 6.95
CA PHE A 126 3.72 -6.55 7.02
C PHE A 126 3.18 -7.92 7.44
N ASP A 127 2.44 -7.93 8.54
CA ASP A 127 1.72 -9.09 9.04
C ASP A 127 0.24 -8.94 8.66
N GLU A 128 -0.22 -9.77 7.73
CA GLU A 128 -1.61 -9.78 7.29
C GLU A 128 -2.61 -10.08 8.43
N SER A 129 -2.16 -10.73 9.51
CA SER A 129 -3.00 -11.06 10.68
C SER A 129 -3.12 -9.90 11.69
N SER A 130 -2.38 -8.81 11.48
CA SER A 130 -2.38 -7.65 12.39
C SER A 130 -3.45 -6.59 12.06
N VAL A 131 -4.31 -6.87 11.08
CA VAL A 131 -5.31 -5.95 10.53
C VAL A 131 -6.72 -6.26 11.00
#